data_AF-A0A926GNP5-F1
#
_entry.id   AF-A0A926GNP5-F1
#
_cell.length_a   1.000
_cell.length_b   1.000
_cell.length_c   1.000
_cell.angle_alpha   90.00
_cell.angle_beta   90.00
_cell.angle_gamma   90.00
#
_symmetry.space_group_name_H-M   'P 1'
#
loop_
_entity.id
_entity.type
_entity.pdbx_description
1 polymer ?
#
loop_
_entity_poly.entity_id
_entity_poly.type
_entity_poly.pdbx_seq_one_letter_code
_entity_poly.pdbx_strand_id
1 'polypeptide(L)' 'MSVTPPPPKQYARAKLDTVWDVRKELAKLYREAHRNDIDVGDASRLAKILVMMARIMADSEFEVRIEALEQRGRH' A
#
# COMPACT_ATOMS: atom_id res chain seq x y z
N MET A 1 9.56 37.49 21.87
CA MET A 1 8.63 36.38 21.66
C MET A 1 9.44 35.18 21.18
N SER A 2 9.60 34.14 22.01
CA SER A 2 10.30 32.91 21.62
C SER A 2 9.37 32.06 20.75
N VAL A 3 9.67 31.95 19.47
CA VAL A 3 8.95 31.07 18.54
C VAL A 3 9.39 29.64 18.86
N THR A 4 8.50 28.84 19.44
CA THR A 4 8.75 27.42 19.65
C THR A 4 8.49 26.71 18.31
N PRO A 5 9.44 25.92 17.78
CA PRO A 5 9.24 25.23 16.51
C PRO A 5 8.08 24.22 16.63
N PRO A 6 7.27 24.05 15.56
CA PRO A 6 6.18 23.09 15.59
C PRO A 6 6.73 21.67 15.80
N PRO A 7 6.02 20.81 16.55
CA PRO A 7 6.45 19.44 16.78
C PRO A 7 6.62 18.70 15.43
N PRO A 8 7.60 17.79 15.33
CA PRO A 8 7.83 17.04 14.10
C PRO A 8 6.55 16.29 13.71
N LYS A 9 6.13 16.41 12.45
CA LYS A 9 5.00 15.65 11.91
C LYS A 9 5.33 14.16 12.02
N GLN A 10 4.75 13.47 13.00
CA GLN A 10 4.71 12.02 13.02
C GLN A 10 3.77 11.58 11.90
N TYR A 11 4.35 11.22 10.75
CA TYR A 11 3.62 10.45 9.76
C TYR A 11 3.32 9.11 10.40
N ALA A 12 2.05 8.87 10.75
CA ALA A 12 1.60 7.53 11.07
C ALA A 12 2.00 6.65 9.87
N ARG A 13 2.96 5.75 10.08
CA ARG A 13 3.44 4.86 9.03
C ARG A 13 2.24 4.07 8.52
N ALA A 14 1.90 4.22 7.26
CA ALA A 14 0.93 3.34 6.62
C ALA A 14 1.45 1.91 6.79
N LYS A 15 0.65 1.06 7.45
CA LYS A 15 0.96 -0.36 7.53
C LYS A 15 0.67 -0.94 6.16
N LEU A 16 1.66 -1.55 5.51
CA LEU A 16 1.56 -2.06 4.14
C LEU A 16 2.02 -3.53 4.06
N ASP A 17 1.80 -4.28 5.14
CA ASP A 17 2.31 -5.64 5.31
C ASP A 17 1.44 -6.69 4.58
N THR A 18 0.21 -6.34 4.21
CA THR A 18 -0.72 -7.23 3.51
C THR A 18 -1.39 -6.53 2.33
N VAL A 19 -1.84 -7.29 1.33
CA VAL A 19 -2.68 -6.78 0.23
C VAL A 19 -3.94 -6.09 0.76
N TRP A 20 -4.47 -6.55 1.89
CA TRP A 20 -5.62 -5.94 2.57
C TRP A 20 -5.31 -4.53 3.09
N ASP A 21 -4.12 -4.32 3.64
CA ASP A 21 -3.71 -3.00 4.12
C ASP A 21 -3.42 -2.05 2.95
N VAL A 22 -2.82 -2.53 1.87
CA VAL A 22 -2.68 -1.77 0.62
C VAL A 22 -4.06 -1.33 0.08
N ARG A 23 -5.04 -2.24 0.10
CA ARG A 23 -6.42 -1.95 -0.32
C ARG A 23 -7.05 -0.84 0.53
N LYS A 24 -6.80 -0.80 1.84
CA LYS A 24 -7.29 0.29 2.71
C LYS A 24 -6.70 1.64 2.31
N GLU A 25 -5.40 1.68 2.05
CA GLU A 25 -4.73 2.93 1.65
C GLU A 25 -5.18 3.39 0.25
N LEU A 26 -5.42 2.48 -0.69
CA LEU A 26 -6.04 2.81 -1.98
C LEU A 26 -7.44 3.42 -1.80
N ALA A 27 -8.27 2.84 -0.94
CA ALA A 27 -9.61 3.36 -0.65
C ALA A 27 -9.56 4.71 0.09
N LYS A 28 -8.50 4.97 0.86
CA LYS A 28 -8.25 6.27 1.48
C LYS A 28 -7.86 7.32 0.44
N LEU A 29 -6.89 7.02 -0.43
CA LEU A 29 -6.48 7.91 -1.53
C LEU A 29 -7.66 8.29 -2.42
N TYR A 30 -8.51 7.33 -2.78
CA TYR A 30 -9.71 7.62 -3.57
C TYR A 30 -10.63 8.64 -2.88
N ARG A 31 -10.89 8.46 -1.58
CA ARG A 31 -11.75 9.38 -0.82
C ARG A 31 -11.14 10.76 -0.67
N GLU A 32 -9.84 10.85 -0.42
CA GLU A 32 -9.11 12.12 -0.32
C GLU A 32 -9.14 12.88 -1.66
N ALA A 33 -8.87 12.19 -2.77
CA ALA A 33 -8.95 12.77 -4.10
C ALA A 33 -10.39 13.19 -4.46
N HIS A 34 -11.38 12.35 -4.15
CA HIS A 34 -12.79 12.64 -4.42
C HIS A 34 -13.30 13.86 -3.63
N ARG A 35 -12.78 14.09 -2.43
CA ARG A 35 -13.08 15.29 -1.63
C ARG A 35 -12.28 16.52 -2.05
N ASN A 36 -11.37 16.39 -3.02
CA ASN A 36 -10.38 17.40 -3.41
C ASN A 36 -9.42 17.79 -2.28
N ASP A 37 -9.19 16.89 -1.31
CA ASP A 37 -8.20 17.07 -0.24
C ASP A 37 -6.77 16.96 -0.79
N ILE A 38 -6.60 16.19 -1.88
CA ILE A 38 -5.36 16.00 -2.64
C ILE A 38 -5.65 16.06 -4.14
N ASP A 39 -4.64 16.43 -4.94
CA ASP A 39 -4.73 16.39 -6.40
C ASP A 39 -4.92 14.95 -6.92
N VAL A 40 -5.76 14.79 -7.94
CA VAL A 40 -6.05 13.48 -8.54
C VAL A 40 -4.81 12.89 -9.22
N GLY A 41 -3.95 13.72 -9.79
CA GLY A 41 -2.68 13.31 -10.39
C GLY A 41 -1.68 12.79 -9.35
N ASP A 42 -1.55 13.49 -8.22
CA ASP A 42 -0.77 13.01 -7.07
C ASP A 42 -1.32 11.69 -6.52
N ALA A 43 -2.64 11.62 -6.30
CA ALA A 43 -3.30 10.41 -5.81
C ALA A 43 -3.08 9.21 -6.75
N SER A 44 -3.17 9.43 -8.06
CA SER A 44 -2.95 8.41 -9.08
C SER A 44 -1.51 7.91 -9.10
N ARG A 45 -0.52 8.78 -8.86
CA ARG A 45 0.90 8.39 -8.74
C ARG A 45 1.13 7.51 -7.52
N LEU A 46 0.55 7.87 -6.37
CA LEU A 46 0.64 7.06 -5.15
C LEU A 46 -0.07 5.71 -5.31
N ALA A 47 -1.26 5.71 -5.94
CA ALA A 47 -2.01 4.48 -6.21
C ALA A 47 -1.21 3.48 -7.07
N LYS A 48 -0.44 3.96 -8.07
CA LYS A 48 0.42 3.09 -8.88
C LYS A 48 1.47 2.36 -8.06
N ILE A 49 2.11 3.06 -7.11
CA ILE A 49 3.12 2.46 -6.22
C ILE A 49 2.47 1.38 -5.36
N LEU A 50 1.31 1.69 -4.75
CA LEU A 50 0.56 0.74 -3.93
C LEU A 50 0.13 -0.51 -4.72
N VAL A 51 -0.39 -0.35 -5.93
CA VAL A 51 -0.78 -1.47 -6.80
C VAL A 51 0.42 -2.33 -7.16
N MET A 52 1.59 -1.73 -7.42
CA MET A 52 2.82 -2.48 -7.70
C MET A 52 3.25 -3.32 -6.49
N MET A 53 3.18 -2.75 -5.28
CA MET A 53 3.46 -3.51 -4.05
C MET A 53 2.50 -4.69 -3.88
N ALA A 54 1.20 -4.48 -4.05
CA ALA A 54 0.22 -5.56 -3.94
C ALA A 54 0.47 -6.69 -4.96
N ARG A 55 0.93 -6.37 -6.17
CA ARG A 55 1.31 -7.37 -7.17
C ARG A 55 2.50 -8.21 -6.72
N ILE A 56 3.58 -7.56 -6.28
CA ILE A 56 4.78 -8.26 -5.79
C ILE A 56 4.42 -9.22 -4.65
N MET A 57 3.58 -8.77 -3.71
CA MET A 57 3.12 -9.61 -2.59
C MET A 57 2.31 -10.82 -3.07
N ALA A 58 1.37 -10.60 -4.00
CA ALA A 58 0.56 -11.68 -4.56
C ALA A 58 1.40 -12.68 -5.36
N ASP A 59 2.38 -12.19 -6.14
CA ASP A 59 3.29 -13.03 -6.92
C ASP A 59 4.10 -13.94 -5.98
N SER A 60 4.65 -13.40 -4.89
CA SER A 60 5.34 -14.20 -3.87
C SER A 60 4.43 -15.23 -3.19
N GLU A 61 3.18 -14.87 -2.87
CA GLU A 61 2.20 -15.84 -2.34
C GLU A 61 1.88 -16.96 -3.35
N PHE A 62 1.81 -16.63 -4.64
CA PHE A 62 1.59 -17.62 -5.69
C PHE A 62 2.79 -18.55 -5.86
N GLU A 63 4.02 -18.05 -5.84
CA GLU A 63 5.24 -18.86 -5.89
C GLU A 63 5.24 -19.93 -4.79
N VAL A 64 4.98 -19.54 -3.54
CA VAL A 64 4.90 -20.47 -2.40
C VAL A 64 3.82 -21.54 -2.60
N ARG A 65 2.65 -21.15 -3.12
CA ARG A 65 1.54 -22.08 -3.36
C ARG A 65 1.83 -23.04 -4.50
N ILE A 66 2.49 -22.58 -5.56
CA ILE A 66 2.92 -23.41 -6.70
C ILE A 66 3.94 -24.43 -6.21
N GLU A 67 4.97 -24.00 -5.47
CA GLU A 67 5.99 -24.89 -4.93
C GLU A 67 5.36 -25.99 -4.06
N ALA A 68 4.41 -25.64 -3.19
CA ALA A 68 3.70 -26.62 -2.37
C ALA A 68 2.87 -27.63 -3.18
N LEU A 69 2.31 -27.23 -4.32
CA LEU A 69 1.58 -28.14 -5.22
C LEU A 69 2.53 -29.05 -5.99
N GLU A 70 3.65 -28.52 -6.49
CA GLU A 70 4.69 -29.29 -7.18
C GLU A 70 5.31 -30.35 -6.26
N GLN A 71 5.51 -30.03 -4.98
CA GLN A 71 5.99 -30.99 -3.97
C GLN A 71 4.99 -32.15 -3.76
N ARG A 72 3.68 -31.86 -3.76
CA ARG A 72 2.62 -32.88 -3.60
C ARG A 72 2.44 -33.77 -4.83
N GLY A 73 2.66 -33.21 -6.03
CA GLY A 73 2.51 -33.90 -7.31
C GLY A 73 3.68 -34.79 -7.72
N ARG A 74 4.80 -34.80 -6.96
CA ARG A 74 5.98 -35.63 -7.21
C ARG A 74 5.87 -37.05 -6.60
N HIS A 75 4.67 -37.62 -6.57
CA HIS A 75 4.40 -39.00 -6.13
C HIS A 75 3.81 -39.81 -7.28
#